data_AF-A0A951QEZ9-F1
#
_entry.id   AF-A0A951QEZ9-F1
#
_cell.length_a   1.000
_cell.length_b   1.000
_cell.length_c   1.000
_cell.angle_alpha   90.00
_cell.angle_beta   90.00
_cell.angle_gamma   90.00
#
_symmetry.space_group_name_H-M   'P 1'
#
loop_
_entity.id
_entity.type
_entity.pdbx_description
1 polymer ?
#
loop_
_entity_poly.entity_id
_entity_poly.type
_entity_poly.pdbx_seq_one_letter_code
_entity_poly.pdbx_strand_id
1 'polypeptide(L)'
;MAASKGESIEFWGDIVHFASVQFPKPEITVAYDVDANAAAAQRKKQFARAEASRILVAGAHLPFPGVGHLRAADQGYAWVPEDYRWREP
;
A
#
# COMPACT_ATOMS: atom_id res chain seq x y z
N MET A 1 -0.37 3.62 -12.15
CA MET A 1 0.35 4.79 -11.60
C MET A 1 -0.11 6.02 -12.36
N ALA A 2 -0.33 7.13 -11.66
CA ALA A 2 -0.49 8.45 -12.27
C ALA A 2 0.60 9.38 -11.73
N ALA A 3 1.10 10.29 -12.56
CA ALA A 3 2.13 11.25 -12.17
C ALA A 3 1.81 12.62 -12.77
N SER A 4 2.05 13.69 -12.00
CA SER A 4 1.82 15.07 -12.42
C SER A 4 2.64 16.02 -11.57
N LYS A 5 3.30 17.02 -12.20
CA LYS A 5 4.06 18.08 -11.52
C LYS A 5 5.09 17.57 -10.49
N GLY A 6 5.73 16.43 -10.74
CA GLY A 6 6.72 15.83 -9.83
C GLY A 6 6.12 14.95 -8.74
N GLU A 7 4.79 14.92 -8.60
CA GLU A 7 4.06 14.05 -7.69
C GLU A 7 3.62 12.77 -8.40
N SER A 8 3.47 11.68 -7.65
CA SER A 8 2.98 10.40 -8.20
C SER A 8 2.11 9.65 -7.20
N ILE A 9 1.15 8.90 -7.74
CA ILE A 9 0.30 7.98 -7.00
C ILE A 9 0.27 6.60 -7.67
N GLU A 10 0.39 5.57 -6.86
CA GLU A 10 0.26 4.17 -7.28
C GLU A 10 -1.08 3.59 -6.86
N PHE A 11 -1.79 3.05 -7.84
CA PHE A 11 -3.04 2.32 -7.63
C PHE A 11 -2.71 0.85 -7.55
N TRP A 12 -2.86 0.28 -6.35
CA TRP A 12 -2.43 -1.06 -6.05
C TRP A 12 -3.47 -2.14 -6.38
N GLY A 13 -4.74 -1.78 -6.51
CA GLY A 13 -5.80 -2.79 -6.50
C GLY A 13 -5.67 -3.65 -5.24
N ASP A 14 -5.49 -4.95 -5.44
CA ASP A 14 -5.61 -6.00 -4.41
C ASP A 14 -4.25 -6.48 -3.89
N ILE A 15 -3.20 -5.67 -4.02
CA ILE A 15 -1.89 -5.96 -3.40
C ILE A 15 -2.05 -6.20 -1.89
N VAL A 16 -3.01 -5.57 -1.23
CA VAL A 16 -3.31 -5.72 0.20
C VAL A 16 -4.82 -5.79 0.42
N HIS A 17 -5.25 -6.67 1.33
CA HIS A 17 -6.64 -6.90 1.72
C HIS A 17 -6.87 -6.57 3.20
N PHE A 18 -5.92 -6.91 4.07
CA PHE A 18 -6.02 -6.75 5.52
C PHE A 18 -4.83 -5.96 6.05
N ALA A 19 -4.97 -4.64 6.08
CA ALA A 19 -3.90 -3.70 6.46
C ALA A 19 -3.22 -4.08 7.80
N SER A 20 -4.01 -4.37 8.83
CA SER A 20 -3.51 -4.71 10.17
C SER A 20 -2.68 -5.98 10.25
N VAL A 21 -2.77 -6.86 9.24
CA VAL A 21 -2.07 -8.14 9.19
C VAL A 21 -0.93 -8.11 8.17
N GLN A 22 -1.22 -7.62 6.97
CA GLN A 22 -0.34 -7.76 5.82
C GLN A 22 0.73 -6.67 5.78
N PHE A 23 0.53 -5.49 6.36
CA PHE A 23 1.63 -4.51 6.48
C PHE A 23 2.73 -4.96 7.45
N PRO A 24 2.41 -5.45 8.68
CA PRO A 24 3.43 -5.99 9.57
C PRO A 24 4.06 -7.30 9.06
N LYS A 25 3.29 -8.11 8.33
CA LYS A 25 3.68 -9.45 7.85
C LYS A 25 3.32 -9.65 6.37
N PRO A 26 4.09 -9.08 5.43
CA PRO A 26 3.75 -9.06 4.00
C PRO A 26 3.75 -10.44 3.34
N GLU A 27 4.33 -11.46 3.99
CA GLU A 27 4.24 -12.86 3.59
C GLU A 27 2.86 -13.51 3.77
N ILE A 28 1.96 -12.94 4.58
CA ILE A 28 0.64 -13.53 4.84
C ILE A 28 -0.28 -13.33 3.63
N THR A 29 -0.65 -14.41 2.96
CA THR A 29 -1.51 -14.41 1.78
C THR A 29 -2.99 -14.53 2.14
N VAL A 30 -3.85 -14.44 1.14
CA VAL A 30 -5.30 -14.67 1.26
C VAL A 30 -5.71 -15.91 0.46
N ALA A 31 -6.77 -16.60 0.89
CA ALA A 31 -7.20 -17.86 0.27
C ALA A 31 -7.57 -17.76 -1.22
N TYR A 32 -7.87 -16.54 -1.68
CA TYR A 32 -8.24 -16.22 -3.06
C TYR A 32 -7.08 -15.60 -3.87
N ASP A 33 -5.85 -15.57 -3.32
CA ASP A 33 -4.67 -15.37 -4.15
C ASP A 33 -4.53 -16.58 -5.10
N VAL A 34 -4.63 -16.36 -6.42
CA VAL A 34 -4.51 -17.43 -7.43
C VAL A 34 -3.14 -18.12 -7.35
N ASP A 35 -2.09 -17.34 -7.10
CA ASP A 35 -0.76 -17.81 -6.73
C ASP A 35 -0.30 -17.06 -5.48
N ALA A 36 -0.38 -17.72 -4.33
CA ALA A 36 -0.03 -17.19 -3.03
C ALA A 36 1.44 -16.74 -2.96
N ASN A 37 2.36 -17.52 -3.54
CA ASN A 37 3.78 -17.20 -3.50
C ASN A 37 4.10 -15.97 -4.35
N ALA A 38 3.54 -15.89 -5.56
CA ALA A 38 3.66 -14.74 -6.43
C ALA A 38 3.04 -13.49 -5.80
N ALA A 39 1.87 -13.60 -5.15
CA ALA A 39 1.20 -12.51 -4.47
C ALA A 39 2.06 -11.95 -3.31
N ALA A 40 2.59 -12.82 -2.45
CA ALA A 40 3.47 -12.42 -1.35
C ALA A 40 4.76 -11.75 -1.87
N ALA A 41 5.39 -12.32 -2.90
CA ALA A 41 6.60 -11.74 -3.51
C ALA A 41 6.34 -10.35 -4.11
N GLN A 42 5.24 -10.21 -4.85
CA GLN A 42 4.85 -8.93 -5.45
C GLN A 42 4.51 -7.90 -4.37
N ARG A 43 3.78 -8.28 -3.31
CA ARG A 43 3.49 -7.38 -2.19
C ARG A 43 4.75 -6.87 -1.52
N LYS A 44 5.69 -7.75 -1.18
CA LYS A 44 6.98 -7.37 -0.58
C LYS A 44 7.74 -6.38 -1.46
N LYS A 45 7.75 -6.62 -2.78
CA LYS A 45 8.37 -5.73 -3.76
C LYS A 45 7.70 -4.35 -3.78
N GLN A 46 6.36 -4.29 -3.80
CA GLN A 46 5.65 -3.01 -3.81
C GLN A 46 5.81 -2.25 -2.49
N PHE A 47 5.81 -2.94 -1.35
CA PHE A 47 5.99 -2.30 -0.05
C PHE A 47 7.39 -1.69 0.09
N ALA A 48 8.43 -2.44 -0.27
CA ALA A 48 9.81 -1.94 -0.26
C ALA A 48 9.97 -0.70 -1.16
N ARG A 49 9.34 -0.71 -2.34
CA ARG A 49 9.38 0.42 -3.26
C ARG A 49 8.62 1.64 -2.72
N ALA A 50 7.42 1.44 -2.21
CA ALA A 50 6.59 2.53 -1.70
C ALA A 50 7.19 3.19 -0.46
N GLU A 51 7.81 2.40 0.43
CA GLU A 51 8.54 2.90 1.59
C GLU A 51 9.79 3.69 1.17
N ALA A 52 10.66 3.10 0.34
CA ALA A 52 11.92 3.72 -0.04
C ALA A 52 11.75 5.03 -0.81
N SER A 53 10.73 5.10 -1.68
CA SER A 53 10.46 6.28 -2.52
C SER A 53 9.37 7.19 -1.96
N ARG A 54 8.80 6.87 -0.79
CA ARG A 54 7.67 7.60 -0.17
C ARG A 54 6.54 7.89 -1.18
N ILE A 55 6.17 6.87 -1.94
CA ILE A 55 5.14 7.00 -2.99
C ILE A 55 3.76 7.03 -2.33
N LEU A 56 2.90 7.93 -2.80
CA LEU A 56 1.49 7.93 -2.43
C LEU A 56 0.79 6.70 -3.04
N VAL A 57 0.03 5.98 -2.24
CA VAL A 57 -0.62 4.72 -2.63
C VAL A 57 -2.12 4.84 -2.47
N ALA A 58 -2.87 4.25 -3.40
CA ALA A 58 -4.30 3.99 -3.30
C ALA A 58 -4.55 2.47 -3.38
N GLY A 59 -5.06 1.88 -2.28
CA GLY A 59 -5.39 0.46 -2.19
C GLY A 59 -6.91 0.23 -2.21
N ALA A 60 -7.36 -0.79 -2.94
CA ALA A 60 -8.80 -1.06 -3.13
C ALA A 60 -9.51 -1.49 -1.84
N HIS A 61 -8.80 -2.23 -0.97
CA HIS A 61 -9.34 -2.80 0.26
C HIS A 61 -8.74 -2.18 1.53
N LEU A 62 -8.20 -0.96 1.42
CA LEU A 62 -7.75 -0.19 2.58
C LEU A 62 -8.92 0.61 3.17
N PRO A 63 -8.86 0.98 4.48
CA PRO A 63 -9.90 1.82 5.08
C PRO A 63 -10.11 3.08 4.24
N PHE A 64 -11.35 3.30 3.78
CA PHE A 64 -11.70 4.42 2.91
C PHE A 64 -11.20 5.76 3.50
N PRO A 65 -10.53 6.62 2.72
CA PRO A 65 -10.42 6.63 1.24
C PRO A 65 -9.36 5.68 0.65
N GLY A 66 -8.63 4.93 1.48
CA GLY A 66 -7.63 3.97 1.02
C GLY A 66 -6.36 4.61 0.46
N VAL A 67 -6.13 5.89 0.75
CA VAL A 67 -4.99 6.68 0.24
C VAL A 67 -4.03 7.04 1.36
N GLY A 68 -2.73 6.89 1.13
CA GLY A 68 -1.70 7.08 2.15
C GLY A 68 -0.31 6.60 1.70
N HIS A 69 0.61 6.54 2.65
CA HIS A 69 2.00 6.15 2.47
C HIS A 69 2.35 4.92 3.32
N LEU A 70 3.50 4.31 3.02
CA LEU A 70 4.11 3.31 3.88
C LEU A 70 5.34 3.89 4.57
N ARG A 71 5.59 3.44 5.80
CA ARG A 71 6.86 3.62 6.51
C ARG A 71 7.37 2.28 7.03
N ALA A 72 8.69 2.17 7.20
CA ALA A 72 9.27 1.06 7.95
C ALA A 72 8.75 1.06 9.40
N ALA A 73 8.60 -0.14 9.97
CA ALA A 73 8.25 -0.36 11.37
C ALA A 73 9.16 -1.44 11.97
N ASP A 74 9.12 -1.62 13.29
CA ASP A 74 9.89 -2.66 13.98
C ASP A 74 9.64 -4.06 13.39
N GLN A 75 8.42 -4.30 12.91
CA GLN A 75 8.04 -5.46 12.13
C GLN A 75 7.35 -5.01 10.84
N GLY A 76 7.97 -5.30 9.69
CA GLY A 76 7.42 -5.01 8.37
C GLY A 76 7.20 -3.51 8.16
N TYR A 77 5.96 -3.13 7.89
CA TYR A 77 5.58 -1.77 7.52
C TYR A 77 4.39 -1.28 8.34
N ALA A 78 4.27 0.03 8.46
CA ALA A 78 3.07 0.69 8.96
C ALA A 78 2.43 1.53 7.85
N TRP A 79 1.10 1.48 7.80
CA TRP A 79 0.29 2.35 6.96
C TRP A 79 0.15 3.73 7.60
N VAL A 80 0.37 4.77 6.80
CA VAL A 80 0.20 6.17 7.19
C VAL A 80 -0.89 6.75 6.28
N PRO A 81 -2.16 6.82 6.72
CA PRO A 81 -3.23 7.39 5.90
C PRO A 81 -2.97 8.86 5.62
N GLU A 82 -3.42 9.35 4.46
CA GLU A 82 -3.39 10.78 4.18
C GLU A 82 -4.24 11.56 5.18
N ASP A 83 -3.70 12.69 5.62
CA ASP A 83 -4.46 13.64 6.41
C ASP A 83 -5.56 14.29 5.56
N TYR A 84 -6.69 14.54 6.21
CA TYR A 84 -7.75 15.32 5.59
C TYR A 84 -7.23 16.72 5.24
N ARG A 85 -7.47 17.14 3.98
CA ARG A 85 -7.20 18.49 3.52
C ARG A 85 -8.42 19.01 2.78
N TRP A 86 -8.92 20.17 3.21
CA TRP A 86 -9.92 20.91 2.44
C TRP A 86 -9.28 21.35 1.12
N ARG A 87 -9.86 20.94 0.00
CA ARG A 87 -9.50 21.47 -1.32
C ARG A 87 -10.55 22.50 -1.68
N GLU A 88 -10.11 23.69 -2.03
CA GLU A 88 -11.03 24.69 -2.58
C GLU A 88 -11.72 24.12 -3.83
N PRO A 89 -13.02 24.41 -4.02
CA PRO A 89 -13.81 23.87 -5.13
C PRO A 89 -13.20 24.13 -6.51
#